data_AF-A0A8J8G102-F1
#
_entry.id   AF-A0A8J8G102-F1
#
_cell.length_a   1.000
_cell.length_b   1.000
_cell.length_c   1.000
_cell.angle_alpha   90.00
_cell.angle_beta   90.00
_cell.angle_gamma   90.00
#
_symmetry.space_group_name_H-M   'P 1'
#
loop_
_entity.id
_entity.type
_entity.pdbx_description
1 polymer ?
#
loop_
_entity_poly.entity_id
_entity_poly.type
_entity_poly.pdbx_seq_one_letter_code
_entity_poly.pdbx_strand_id
1 'polypeptide(L)'
;MTVESLVAQGMTITQAEFFLNVPTINIIAFTLSSWGAFIGAVLMIFRKAWAIPVFIFSAIIAAISFVLEAIAGSYSVLGTSFLVMMMVVVAITSFQVWYSKRMNTQEILQ
;
A
#
# COMPACT_ATOMS: atom_id res chain seq x y z
N MET A 1 19.75 -3.53 14.37
CA MET A 1 18.47 -4.03 14.94
C MET A 1 18.62 -5.53 15.06
N THR A 2 18.38 -6.11 16.24
CA THR A 2 18.54 -7.56 16.49
C THR A 2 17.20 -8.17 16.90
N VAL A 3 17.09 -9.51 16.83
CA VAL A 3 15.88 -10.23 17.25
C VAL A 3 15.56 -9.92 18.72
N GLU A 4 16.57 -9.90 19.60
CA GLU A 4 16.39 -9.61 21.03
C GLU A 4 15.81 -8.22 21.26
N SER A 5 16.27 -7.22 20.49
CA SER A 5 15.78 -5.85 20.58
C SER A 5 14.31 -5.69 20.15
N LEU A 6 13.82 -6.54 19.25
CA LEU A 6 12.44 -6.54 18.75
C LEU A 6 11.52 -7.34 19.67
N VAL A 7 12.01 -8.44 20.24
CA VAL A 7 11.28 -9.21 21.26
C VAL A 7 11.09 -8.39 22.52
N ALA A 8 12.08 -7.60 22.93
CA ALA A 8 11.94 -6.64 24.04
C ALA A 8 10.87 -5.56 23.78
N GLN A 9 10.54 -5.28 22.51
CA GLN A 9 9.45 -4.37 22.10
C GLN A 9 8.08 -5.06 22.01
N GLY A 10 8.00 -6.35 22.36
CA GLY A 10 6.75 -7.11 22.40
C GLY A 10 6.47 -7.95 21.15
N MET A 11 7.41 -8.08 20.21
CA MET A 11 7.25 -9.03 19.10
C MET A 11 7.50 -10.47 19.56
N THR A 12 6.82 -11.42 18.93
CA THR A 12 7.22 -12.82 19.01
C THR A 12 8.54 -13.06 18.27
N ILE A 13 9.25 -14.13 18.60
CA ILE A 13 10.51 -14.49 17.93
C ILE A 13 10.31 -14.63 16.42
N THR A 14 9.24 -15.32 16.02
CA THR A 14 8.90 -15.54 14.60
C THR A 14 8.59 -14.23 13.86
N GLN A 15 7.92 -13.27 14.51
CA GLN A 15 7.68 -11.95 13.93
C GLN A 15 8.96 -11.13 13.80
N ALA A 16 9.84 -11.16 14.80
CA ALA A 16 11.11 -10.44 14.78
C ALA A 16 12.06 -10.98 13.70
N GLU A 17 12.15 -12.31 13.56
CA GLU A 17 12.91 -12.96 12.49
C GLU A 17 12.33 -12.63 11.12
N PHE A 18 11.01 -12.66 10.98
CA PHE A 18 10.35 -12.26 9.74
C PHE A 18 10.67 -10.82 9.38
N PHE A 19 10.52 -9.89 10.33
CA PHE A 19 10.74 -8.46 10.13
C PHE A 19 12.15 -8.12 9.64
N LEU A 20 13.17 -8.84 10.12
CA LEU A 20 14.56 -8.67 9.70
C LEU A 20 14.86 -9.26 8.32
N ASN A 21 14.06 -10.21 7.86
CA ASN A 21 14.28 -10.94 6.62
C ASN A 21 13.29 -10.56 5.50
N VAL A 22 12.37 -9.61 5.74
CA VAL A 22 11.42 -9.16 4.71
C VAL A 22 12.19 -8.66 3.49
N PRO A 23 11.92 -9.22 2.29
CA PRO A 23 12.55 -8.74 1.06
C PRO A 23 12.28 -7.25 0.82
N THR A 24 13.32 -6.50 0.45
CA THR A 24 13.24 -5.05 0.18
C THR A 24 12.19 -4.69 -0.88
N ILE A 25 11.90 -5.61 -1.81
CA ILE A 25 10.88 -5.40 -2.84
C ILE A 25 9.47 -5.18 -2.27
N ASN A 26 9.14 -5.82 -1.15
CA ASN A 26 7.86 -5.61 -0.45
C ASN A 26 7.74 -4.16 0.03
N ILE A 27 8.79 -3.67 0.69
CA ILE A 27 8.88 -2.32 1.22
C ILE A 27 8.79 -1.30 0.07
N ILE A 28 9.51 -1.54 -1.02
CA ILE A 28 9.48 -0.67 -2.21
C ILE A 28 8.07 -0.62 -2.82
N ALA A 29 7.42 -1.77 -2.99
CA ALA A 29 6.06 -1.82 -3.54
C ALA A 29 5.07 -1.06 -2.65
N PHE A 30 5.05 -1.33 -1.34
CA PHE A 30 4.17 -0.62 -0.41
C PHE A 30 4.41 0.90 -0.45
N THR A 31 5.68 1.31 -0.42
CA THR A 31 6.08 2.72 -0.46
C THR A 31 5.65 3.41 -1.76
N LEU A 32 5.87 2.77 -2.91
CA LEU A 32 5.44 3.31 -4.22
C LEU A 32 3.92 3.42 -4.32
N SER A 33 3.18 2.45 -3.78
CA SER A 33 1.72 2.52 -3.72
C SER A 33 1.26 3.72 -2.89
N SER A 34 1.76 3.87 -1.66
CA SER A 34 1.33 4.94 -0.74
C SER A 34 1.71 6.33 -1.26
N TRP A 35 2.92 6.50 -1.80
CA TRP A 35 3.35 7.77 -2.39
C TRP A 35 2.59 8.09 -3.68
N GLY A 36 2.31 7.09 -4.51
CA GLY A 36 1.45 7.25 -5.67
C GLY A 36 0.05 7.75 -5.28
N ALA A 37 -0.56 7.18 -4.24
CA ALA A 37 -1.86 7.61 -3.75
C ALA A 37 -1.81 9.05 -3.22
N PHE A 38 -0.76 9.40 -2.46
CA PHE A 38 -0.54 10.75 -1.96
C PHE A 38 -0.40 11.77 -3.10
N ILE A 39 0.47 11.51 -4.08
CA ILE A 39 0.67 12.39 -5.24
C ILE A 39 -0.62 12.51 -6.05
N GLY A 40 -1.34 11.42 -6.26
CA GLY A 40 -2.64 11.41 -6.92
C GLY A 40 -3.66 12.30 -6.22
N ALA A 41 -3.72 12.23 -4.88
CA ALA A 41 -4.60 13.07 -4.07
C ALA A 41 -4.22 14.56 -4.18
N VAL A 42 -2.93 14.89 -4.14
CA VAL A 42 -2.44 16.26 -4.35
C VAL A 42 -2.84 16.78 -5.74
N LEU A 43 -2.61 15.99 -6.80
CA LEU A 43 -2.99 16.34 -8.17
C LEU A 43 -4.51 16.54 -8.31
N MET A 44 -5.29 15.70 -7.62
CA MET A 44 -6.74 15.78 -7.62
C MET A 44 -7.27 17.06 -6.97
N ILE A 45 -6.65 17.50 -5.86
CA ILE A 45 -6.97 18.79 -5.22
C ILE A 45 -6.70 19.95 -6.19
N PHE A 46 -5.60 19.88 -6.94
CA PHE A 46 -5.27 20.85 -8.00
C PHE A 46 -6.03 20.62 -9.31
N ARG A 47 -7.02 19.72 -9.31
CA ARG A 47 -7.88 19.39 -10.46
C ARG A 47 -7.09 19.00 -11.70
N LYS A 48 -5.96 18.32 -11.57
CA LYS A 48 -5.15 17.89 -12.73
C LYS A 48 -5.64 16.54 -13.25
N ALA A 49 -5.86 16.44 -14.56
CA ALA A 49 -6.19 15.18 -15.24
C ALA A 49 -5.13 14.07 -15.00
N TRP A 50 -3.89 14.46 -14.70
CA TRP A 50 -2.80 13.57 -14.29
C TRP A 50 -3.07 12.78 -13.00
N ALA A 51 -4.06 13.17 -12.18
CA ALA A 51 -4.45 12.39 -11.01
C ALA A 51 -4.87 10.96 -11.39
N ILE A 52 -5.53 10.77 -12.53
CA ILE A 52 -6.06 9.47 -12.98
C ILE A 52 -4.94 8.45 -13.22
N PRO A 53 -3.95 8.68 -14.11
CA PRO A 53 -2.87 7.71 -14.33
C PRO A 53 -2.05 7.46 -13.07
N VAL A 54 -1.87 8.47 -12.20
CA VAL A 54 -1.15 8.31 -10.92
C VAL A 54 -1.91 7.41 -9.94
N PHE A 55 -3.23 7.57 -9.80
CA PHE A 55 -4.03 6.66 -8.97
C PHE A 55 -4.07 5.25 -9.55
N ILE A 56 -4.15 5.09 -10.87
CA ILE A 56 -4.10 3.76 -11.51
C ILE A 56 -2.77 3.07 -11.20
N PHE A 57 -1.65 3.79 -11.36
CA PHE A 57 -0.33 3.28 -10.99
C PHE A 57 -0.28 2.85 -9.52
N SER A 58 -0.74 3.72 -8.60
CA SER A 58 -0.79 3.42 -7.17
C SER A 58 -1.60 2.16 -6.84
N ALA A 59 -2.77 2.00 -7.47
CA ALA A 59 -3.65 0.84 -7.26
C ALA A 59 -3.03 -0.46 -7.79
N ILE A 60 -2.36 -0.42 -8.96
CA ILE A 60 -1.64 -1.58 -9.51
C ILE A 60 -0.51 -1.99 -8.56
N ILE A 61 0.28 -1.03 -8.08
CA ILE A 61 1.36 -1.32 -7.14
C ILE A 61 0.81 -1.80 -5.79
N ALA A 62 -0.35 -1.30 -5.33
CA ALA A 62 -1.02 -1.81 -4.13
C ALA A 62 -1.37 -3.30 -4.27
N ALA A 63 -1.92 -3.69 -5.42
CA ALA A 63 -2.25 -5.09 -5.71
C ALA A 63 -0.99 -5.97 -5.78
N ILE A 64 0.09 -5.47 -6.39
CA ILE A 64 1.39 -6.16 -6.40
C ILE A 64 1.92 -6.32 -4.98
N SER A 65 1.90 -5.26 -4.16
CA SER A 65 2.32 -5.32 -2.76
C SER A 65 1.50 -6.34 -1.98
N PHE A 66 0.18 -6.40 -2.17
CA PHE A 66 -0.68 -7.39 -1.54
C PHE A 66 -0.26 -8.83 -1.89
N VAL A 67 0.03 -9.10 -3.17
CA VAL A 67 0.48 -10.42 -3.61
C VAL A 67 1.88 -10.76 -3.08
N LEU A 68 2.80 -9.80 -3.05
CA LEU A 68 4.15 -10.03 -2.54
C LEU A 68 4.14 -10.35 -1.04
N GLU A 69 3.32 -9.66 -0.25
CA GLU A 69 3.11 -9.96 1.18
C GLU A 69 2.46 -11.35 1.39
N ALA A 70 1.56 -11.76 0.49
CA ALA A 70 1.01 -13.11 0.50
C ALA A 70 2.09 -14.17 0.27
N ILE A 71 2.95 -13.96 -0.74
CA ILE A 71 4.06 -14.86 -1.10
C ILE A 71 5.09 -14.91 0.03
N ALA A 72 5.37 -13.79 0.70
CA ALA A 72 6.27 -13.73 1.84
C ALA A 72 5.72 -14.44 3.08
N GLY A 73 4.42 -14.79 3.12
CA GLY A 73 3.78 -15.37 4.30
C GLY A 73 3.47 -14.36 5.40
N SER A 74 3.52 -13.06 5.10
CA SER A 74 3.32 -11.99 6.07
C SER A 74 1.99 -12.10 6.80
N TYR A 75 0.93 -12.57 6.12
CA TYR A 75 -0.40 -12.68 6.70
C TYR A 75 -0.53 -13.76 7.79
N SER A 76 0.27 -14.83 7.71
CA SER A 76 0.28 -15.84 8.78
C SER A 76 1.13 -15.40 9.97
N VAL A 77 2.23 -14.67 9.73
CA VAL A 77 3.17 -14.24 10.78
C VAL A 77 2.69 -12.97 11.51
N LEU A 78 2.24 -11.97 10.76
CA LEU A 78 1.76 -10.69 11.30
C LEU A 78 0.26 -10.73 11.66
N GLY A 79 -0.44 -11.78 11.26
CA GLY A 79 -1.81 -12.07 11.65
C GLY A 79 -2.89 -11.31 10.86
N THR A 80 -4.14 -11.56 11.25
CA THR A 80 -5.34 -11.09 10.52
C THR A 80 -5.43 -9.57 10.44
N SER A 81 -4.98 -8.84 11.46
CA SER A 81 -5.00 -7.36 11.46
C SER A 81 -4.19 -6.78 10.30
N PHE A 82 -3.02 -7.37 9.99
CA PHE A 82 -2.19 -6.93 8.87
C PHE A 82 -2.86 -7.23 7.51
N LEU A 83 -3.48 -8.40 7.38
CA LEU A 83 -4.27 -8.75 6.19
C LEU A 83 -5.42 -7.76 5.97
N VAL A 84 -6.19 -7.44 7.02
CA VAL A 84 -7.29 -6.47 6.95
C VAL A 84 -6.78 -5.09 6.54
N MET A 85 -5.68 -4.63 7.11
CA MET A 85 -5.05 -3.36 6.72
C MET A 85 -4.72 -3.35 5.23
N MET A 86 -4.09 -4.41 4.71
CA MET A 86 -3.72 -4.49 3.29
C MET A 86 -4.95 -4.56 2.37
N MET A 87 -6.01 -5.27 2.77
CA MET A 87 -7.28 -5.25 2.03
C MET A 87 -7.90 -3.84 1.99
N VAL A 88 -7.86 -3.10 3.10
CA VAL A 88 -8.35 -1.72 3.16
C VAL A 88 -7.54 -0.81 2.23
N VAL A 89 -6.20 -0.96 2.17
CA VAL A 89 -5.35 -0.20 1.24
C VAL A 89 -5.74 -0.46 -0.22
N VAL A 90 -5.96 -1.72 -0.61
CA VAL A 90 -6.40 -2.07 -1.97
C VAL A 90 -7.79 -1.49 -2.27
N ALA A 91 -8.71 -1.54 -1.30
CA ALA A 91 -10.05 -0.97 -1.45
C ALA A 91 -10.01 0.56 -1.62
N ILE A 92 -9.21 1.26 -0.82
CA ILE A 92 -9.05 2.73 -0.90
C ILE A 92 -8.43 3.15 -2.22
N THR A 93 -7.34 2.51 -2.66
CA THR A 93 -6.69 2.87 -3.93
C THR A 93 -7.60 2.58 -5.12
N SER A 94 -8.38 1.49 -5.09
CA SER A 94 -9.42 1.19 -6.09
C SER A 94 -10.52 2.26 -6.10
N PHE A 95 -10.98 2.69 -4.92
CA PHE A 95 -11.96 3.77 -4.79
C PHE A 95 -11.42 5.10 -5.35
N GLN A 96 -10.16 5.44 -5.10
CA GLN A 96 -9.52 6.66 -5.64
C GLN A 96 -9.48 6.66 -7.18
N VAL A 97 -9.19 5.50 -7.80
CA VAL A 97 -9.25 5.36 -9.27
C VAL A 97 -10.67 5.60 -9.78
N TRP A 98 -11.67 4.97 -9.15
CA TRP A 98 -13.08 5.18 -9.54
C TRP A 98 -13.50 6.64 -9.36
N TYR A 99 -13.17 7.25 -8.24
CA TYR A 99 -13.53 8.61 -7.88
C TYR A 99 -12.88 9.64 -8.80
N SER A 100 -11.59 9.49 -9.11
CA SER A 100 -10.89 10.37 -10.06
C SER A 100 -11.45 10.28 -11.48
N LYS A 101 -11.79 9.07 -11.95
CA LYS A 101 -12.50 8.89 -13.24
C LYS A 101 -13.86 9.59 -13.23
N ARG A 102 -14.63 9.47 -12.14
CA ARG A 102 -15.92 10.14 -11.99
C ARG A 102 -15.78 11.67 -12.05
N MET A 103 -14.79 12.24 -11.38
CA MET A 103 -14.53 13.68 -11.42
C MET A 103 -14.11 14.17 -12.81
N ASN A 104 -13.38 13.35 -13.57
CA ASN A 104 -13.05 13.66 -14.96
C ASN A 104 -14.31 13.71 -15.85
N THR A 105 -15.24 12.76 -15.68
CA THR A 105 -16.51 12.75 -16.44
C THR A 105 -17.43 13.93 -16.10
N GLN A 106 -17.19 14.61 -14.99
CA GLN A 106 -17.91 15.81 -14.58
C GLN A 106 -17.20 17.10 -15.02
N GLU A 107 -16.13 17.00 -15.82
CA GLU A 107 -15.31 18.14 -16.29
C GLU A 107 -14.69 18.96 -15.14
N ILE A 108 -14.55 18.34 -13.96
CA ILE A 108 -13.93 18.98 -12.79
C ILE A 108 -12.40 18.96 -12.91
N LEU A 109 -11.85 17.94 -13.57
CA LEU A 109 -10.42 17.83 -13.85
C LEU A 109 -10.08 18.56 -15.17
N GLN A 110 -8.97 19.31 -15.13
CA GLN A 110 -8.40 20.13 -16.20
C GLN A 110 -7.08 19.54 -16.72
#